data_AF-A0A4Q9DJC5-F1
#
_entry.id   AF-A0A4Q9DJC5-F1
#
_cell.length_a   1.000
_cell.length_b   1.000
_cell.length_c   1.000
_cell.angle_alpha   90.00
_cell.angle_beta   90.00
_cell.angle_gamma   90.00
#
_symmetry.space_group_name_H-M   'P 1'
#
loop_
_entity.id
_entity.type
_entity.pdbx_description
1 polymer ?
#
loop_
_entity_poly.entity_id
_entity_poly.type
_entity_poly.pdbx_seq_one_letter_code
_entity_poly.pdbx_strand_id
1 'polypeptide(L)'
;MALHDLVTESELSCILDGIKDFLVETYQITGDEASRIATSGEALADDYLYDYSPYLEWLASIRQYIGDTFEQQSAKEIENECEETRRMVKDAAVWLAFECAKRYYNNSSFELARNRQGAGNSRCK
;
A
#
# COMPACT_ATOMS: atom_id res chain seq x y z
N MET A 1 -1.74 -5.45 -16.87
CA MET A 1 -1.59 -4.33 -15.93
C MET A 1 -0.32 -3.64 -16.30
N ALA A 2 -0.38 -2.35 -16.60
CA ALA A 2 0.77 -1.56 -16.97
C ALA A 2 1.12 -0.57 -15.85
N LEU A 3 2.35 -0.06 -15.84
CA LEU A 3 2.81 0.93 -14.85
C LEU A 3 1.86 2.14 -14.74
N HIS A 4 1.35 2.63 -15.87
CA HIS A 4 0.46 3.79 -15.93
C HIS A 4 -0.94 3.51 -15.35
N ASP A 5 -1.31 2.25 -15.15
CA ASP A 5 -2.55 1.90 -14.42
C ASP A 5 -2.38 2.08 -12.90
N LEU A 6 -1.15 2.13 -12.40
CA LEU A 6 -0.81 2.09 -10.97
C LEU A 6 -0.32 3.41 -10.42
N VAL A 7 0.33 4.24 -11.23
CA VAL A 7 0.93 5.51 -10.82
C VAL A 7 0.68 6.61 -11.84
N THR A 8 0.59 7.85 -11.36
CA THR A 8 0.59 9.04 -12.22
C THR A 8 1.98 9.27 -12.83
N GLU A 9 2.05 10.02 -13.93
CA GLU A 9 3.34 10.40 -14.55
C GLU A 9 4.27 11.11 -13.55
N SER A 10 3.72 11.97 -12.68
CA SER A 10 4.50 12.66 -11.64
C SER A 10 5.07 11.70 -10.60
N GLU A 11 4.29 10.70 -10.17
CA GLU A 11 4.75 9.69 -9.21
C GLU A 11 5.80 8.78 -9.85
N LEU A 12 5.58 8.38 -11.11
CA LEU A 12 6.52 7.59 -11.88
C LEU A 12 7.87 8.30 -12.02
N SER A 13 7.86 9.61 -12.32
CA SER A 13 9.09 10.42 -12.39
C SER A 13 9.84 10.39 -11.05
N CYS A 14 9.15 10.60 -9.93
CA CYS A 14 9.75 10.54 -8.60
C CYS A 14 10.35 9.16 -8.28
N ILE A 15 9.65 8.09 -8.67
CA ILE A 15 10.14 6.71 -8.48
C ILE A 15 11.40 6.48 -9.31
N LEU A 16 11.41 6.89 -10.58
CA LEU A 16 12.56 6.75 -11.46
C LEU A 16 13.77 7.55 -10.95
N ASP A 17 13.56 8.73 -10.38
CA ASP A 17 14.63 9.50 -9.75
C ASP A 17 15.21 8.78 -8.53
N GLY A 18 14.35 8.23 -7.66
CA GLY A 18 14.82 7.39 -6.55
C GLY A 18 15.58 6.13 -6.99
N ILE A 19 15.17 5.51 -8.10
CA ILE A 19 15.89 4.37 -8.70
C ILE A 19 17.26 4.81 -9.24
N LYS A 20 17.35 5.97 -9.90
CA LYS A 20 18.63 6.51 -10.39
C LYS A 20 19.60 6.73 -9.24
N ASP A 21 19.15 7.39 -8.16
CA ASP A 21 19.96 7.64 -6.97
C ASP A 21 20.45 6.32 -6.37
N PHE A 22 19.54 5.35 -6.21
CA PHE A 22 19.87 4.00 -5.74
C PHE A 22 20.93 3.32 -6.62
N LEU A 23 20.80 3.41 -7.95
CA LEU A 23 21.74 2.80 -8.90
C LEU A 23 23.13 3.44 -8.83
N VAL A 24 23.19 4.78 -8.75
CA VAL A 24 24.45 5.53 -8.58
C VAL A 24 25.15 5.13 -7.28
N GLU A 25 24.42 5.09 -6.17
CA GLU A 25 24.99 4.76 -4.86
C GLU A 25 25.45 3.29 -4.77
N THR A 26 24.64 2.37 -5.29
CA THR A 26 24.88 0.93 -5.14
C THR A 26 25.96 0.42 -6.09
N TYR A 27 25.95 0.90 -7.34
CA TYR A 27 26.82 0.39 -8.40
C TYR A 27 27.95 1.34 -8.78
N GLN A 28 28.03 2.53 -8.16
CA GLN A 28 29.05 3.55 -8.39
C GLN A 28 29.16 3.98 -9.87
N ILE A 29 28.02 3.99 -10.57
CA ILE A 29 27.89 4.44 -11.96
C ILE A 29 27.55 5.93 -12.02
N THR A 30 27.67 6.54 -13.20
CA THR A 30 27.30 7.96 -13.38
C THR A 30 25.79 8.15 -13.44
N GLY A 31 25.31 9.37 -13.15
CA GLY A 31 23.89 9.70 -13.26
C GLY A 31 23.31 9.50 -14.67
N ASP A 32 24.09 9.77 -15.71
CA ASP A 32 23.70 9.54 -17.11
C ASP A 32 23.57 8.04 -17.43
N GLU A 33 24.43 7.22 -16.84
CA GLU A 33 24.36 5.76 -16.97
C GLU A 33 23.17 5.19 -16.20
N ALA A 34 22.96 5.64 -14.95
CA ALA A 34 21.80 5.27 -14.15
C ALA A 34 20.48 5.65 -14.83
N SER A 35 20.41 6.83 -15.47
CA SER A 35 19.22 7.28 -16.20
C SER A 35 18.89 6.36 -17.37
N ARG A 36 19.88 5.98 -18.18
CA ARG A 36 19.69 5.04 -19.31
C ARG A 36 19.24 3.66 -18.83
N ILE A 37 19.82 3.17 -17.73
CA ILE A 37 19.45 1.88 -17.13
C ILE A 37 18.02 1.94 -16.58
N ALA A 38 17.65 3.01 -15.87
CA ALA A 38 16.32 3.18 -15.31
C ALA A 38 15.23 3.17 -16.41
N THR A 39 15.43 3.92 -17.51
CA THR A 39 14.52 3.89 -18.66
C THR A 39 14.45 2.52 -19.34
N SER A 40 15.57 1.80 -19.40
CA SER A 40 15.57 0.43 -19.95
C SER A 40 14.83 -0.55 -19.03
N GLY A 41 14.95 -0.36 -17.71
CA GLY A 41 14.24 -1.14 -16.71
C GLY A 41 12.74 -0.88 -16.70
N GLU A 42 12.31 0.36 -16.94
CA GLU A 42 10.90 0.74 -17.10
C GLU A 42 10.22 -0.09 -18.20
N ALA A 43 10.88 -0.27 -19.34
CA ALA A 43 10.35 -1.06 -20.44
C ALA A 43 10.14 -2.56 -20.09
N LEU A 44 10.85 -3.05 -19.07
CA LEU A 44 10.74 -4.42 -18.57
C LEU A 44 9.81 -4.51 -17.34
N ALA A 45 9.44 -3.39 -16.74
CA ALA A 45 8.70 -3.37 -15.48
C ALA A 45 7.30 -3.99 -15.64
N ASP A 46 6.65 -3.78 -16.77
CA ASP A 46 5.33 -4.35 -17.07
C ASP A 46 5.35 -5.90 -17.05
N ASP A 47 6.46 -6.51 -17.47
CA ASP A 47 6.63 -7.97 -17.42
C ASP A 47 6.68 -8.48 -15.98
N TYR A 48 7.35 -7.74 -15.08
CA TYR A 48 7.38 -8.08 -13.67
C TYR A 48 6.04 -7.79 -12.98
N LEU A 49 5.32 -6.75 -13.39
CA LEU A 49 3.98 -6.43 -12.85
C LEU A 49 2.98 -7.56 -13.08
N TYR A 50 3.14 -8.34 -14.16
CA TYR A 50 2.33 -9.52 -14.41
C TYR A 50 2.38 -10.51 -13.22
N ASP A 51 3.57 -10.78 -12.70
CA ASP A 51 3.76 -11.69 -11.57
C ASP A 51 3.18 -11.13 -10.26
N TYR A 52 3.10 -9.81 -10.14
CA TYR A 52 2.49 -9.14 -8.98
C TYR A 52 0.96 -8.99 -9.09
N SER A 53 0.38 -9.11 -10.28
CA SER A 53 -1.06 -8.92 -10.54
C SER A 53 -1.96 -9.68 -9.58
N PRO A 54 -1.76 -10.98 -9.32
CA PRO A 54 -2.66 -11.75 -8.45
C PRO A 54 -2.71 -11.22 -7.01
N TYR A 55 -1.59 -10.69 -6.51
CA TYR A 55 -1.52 -10.11 -5.16
C TYR A 55 -2.22 -8.76 -5.10
N LEU A 56 -2.08 -7.94 -6.13
CA LEU A 56 -2.75 -6.64 -6.23
C LEU A 56 -4.27 -6.82 -6.34
N GLU A 57 -4.73 -7.78 -7.14
CA GLU A 57 -6.14 -8.16 -7.23
C GLU A 57 -6.68 -8.67 -5.89
N TRP A 58 -5.92 -9.51 -5.20
CA TRP A 58 -6.29 -10.00 -3.88
C TRP A 58 -6.43 -8.86 -2.86
N LEU A 59 -5.47 -7.92 -2.82
CA LEU A 59 -5.55 -6.73 -1.96
C LEU A 59 -6.75 -5.84 -2.30
N ALA A 60 -7.02 -5.64 -3.59
CA ALA A 60 -8.20 -4.90 -4.04
C ALA A 60 -9.50 -5.58 -3.57
N SER A 61 -9.58 -6.92 -3.67
CA SER A 61 -10.73 -7.68 -3.20
C SER A 61 -10.94 -7.56 -1.69
N ILE A 62 -9.87 -7.64 -0.89
CA ILE A 62 -9.94 -7.46 0.57
C ILE A 62 -10.45 -6.06 0.90
N ARG A 63 -9.91 -5.03 0.23
CA ARG A 63 -10.37 -3.66 0.42
C ARG A 63 -11.86 -3.53 0.14
N GLN A 64 -12.35 -4.14 -0.94
CA GLN A 64 -13.77 -4.15 -1.26
C GLN A 64 -14.59 -4.86 -0.18
N TYR A 65 -14.21 -6.06 0.25
CA TYR A 65 -14.92 -6.80 1.30
C TYR A 65 -15.02 -6.03 2.61
N ILE A 66 -13.96 -5.31 3.00
CA ILE A 66 -13.97 -4.44 4.18
C ILE A 66 -14.98 -3.29 3.99
N GLY A 67 -14.98 -2.64 2.82
CA GLY A 67 -15.93 -1.59 2.47
C GLY A 67 -17.38 -2.10 2.51
N ASP A 68 -17.66 -3.21 1.84
CA ASP A 68 -18.99 -3.83 1.81
C ASP A 68 -19.46 -4.21 3.23
N THR A 69 -18.56 -4.73 4.06
CA THR A 69 -18.88 -5.08 5.45
C THR A 69 -19.26 -3.84 6.25
N PHE A 70 -18.51 -2.74 6.08
CA PHE A 70 -18.81 -1.47 6.73
C PHE A 70 -20.16 -0.90 6.28
N GLU A 71 -20.45 -0.90 4.98
CA GLU A 71 -21.72 -0.43 4.43
C GLU A 71 -22.90 -1.27 4.92
N GLN A 72 -22.78 -2.60 4.91
CA GLN A 72 -23.82 -3.50 5.41
C GLN A 72 -24.08 -3.32 6.91
N GLN A 73 -23.03 -3.11 7.71
CA GLN A 73 -23.18 -2.84 9.14
C GLN A 73 -23.85 -1.48 9.40
N SER A 74 -23.57 -0.49 8.56
CA SER A 74 -24.15 0.86 8.67
C SER A 74 -25.60 0.93 8.16
N ALA A 75 -25.99 0.07 7.21
CA ALA A 75 -27.32 0.07 6.60
C ALA A 75 -28.35 -0.84 7.31
N LYS A 76 -27.91 -1.74 8.19
CA LYS A 76 -28.82 -2.62 8.97
C LYS A 76 -29.52 -1.81 10.07
N GLU A 77 -30.80 -1.53 9.84
CA GLU A 77 -31.81 -0.94 10.74
C GLU A 77 -32.08 0.57 10.55
N ILE A 78 -32.77 0.88 9.46
CA ILE A 78 -33.59 2.09 9.28
C ILE A 78 -35.07 1.67 9.39
N GLU A 79 -35.51 1.14 10.54
CA GLU A 79 -36.95 0.90 10.77
C GLU A 79 -37.26 0.79 12.27
N ASN A 80 -37.28 1.94 12.96
CA ASN A 80 -38.26 2.32 14.00
C ASN A 80 -37.74 3.48 14.88
N GLU A 81 -38.50 4.57 14.91
CA GLU A 81 -38.15 5.92 15.37
C GLU A 81 -38.06 6.11 16.90
N CYS A 82 -37.61 5.12 17.67
CA CYS A 82 -37.33 5.30 19.11
C CYS A 82 -35.84 5.16 19.47
N GLU A 83 -34.95 5.06 18.48
CA GLU A 83 -33.58 4.58 18.62
C GLU A 83 -32.48 5.58 18.23
N GLU A 84 -32.67 6.91 18.24
CA GLU A 84 -31.58 7.83 17.83
C GLU A 84 -30.27 7.60 18.61
N THR A 85 -30.33 7.53 19.95
CA THR A 85 -29.13 7.22 20.74
C THR A 85 -28.59 5.83 20.46
N ARG A 86 -29.45 4.83 20.24
CA ARG A 86 -29.00 3.45 19.97
C ARG A 86 -28.37 3.33 18.58
N ARG A 87 -28.89 4.07 17.59
CA ARG A 87 -28.33 4.22 16.25
C ARG A 87 -26.97 4.91 16.31
N MET A 88 -26.87 6.03 17.02
CA MET A 88 -25.59 6.73 17.23
C MET A 88 -24.54 5.83 17.91
N VAL A 89 -24.95 5.01 18.88
CA VAL A 89 -24.06 4.03 19.53
C VAL A 89 -23.61 2.94 18.56
N LYS A 90 -24.49 2.44 17.69
CA LYS A 90 -24.14 1.46 16.65
C LYS A 90 -23.20 2.05 15.61
N ASP A 91 -23.51 3.24 15.08
CA ASP A 91 -22.66 3.94 14.12
C ASP A 91 -21.26 4.19 14.70
N ALA A 92 -21.19 4.63 15.96
CA ALA A 92 -19.93 4.82 16.66
C ALA A 92 -19.16 3.49 16.84
N ALA A 93 -19.85 2.38 17.14
CA ALA A 93 -19.22 1.08 17.29
C ALA A 93 -18.64 0.54 15.96
N VAL A 94 -19.38 0.70 14.86
CA VAL A 94 -18.92 0.32 13.51
C VAL A 94 -17.70 1.15 13.10
N TRP A 95 -17.74 2.47 13.33
CA TRP A 95 -16.61 3.35 13.05
C TRP A 95 -15.37 3.00 13.90
N LEU A 96 -15.57 2.74 15.19
CA LEU A 96 -14.49 2.35 16.09
C LEU A 96 -13.84 1.02 15.66
N ALA A 97 -14.65 0.02 15.30
CA ALA A 97 -14.15 -1.27 14.82
C ALA A 97 -13.32 -1.12 13.54
N PHE A 98 -13.79 -0.29 12.60
CA PHE A 98 -13.08 0.02 11.37
C PHE A 98 -11.72 0.70 11.63
N GLU A 99 -11.68 1.74 12.47
CA GLU A 99 -10.44 2.45 12.81
C GLU A 99 -9.45 1.56 13.57
N CYS A 100 -9.93 0.67 14.45
CA CYS A 100 -9.08 -0.32 15.11
C CYS A 100 -8.45 -1.30 14.09
N ALA A 101 -9.22 -1.83 13.15
CA ALA A 101 -8.72 -2.73 12.11
C ALA A 101 -7.69 -2.05 11.19
N LYS A 102 -7.99 -0.83 10.74
CA LYS A 102 -7.07 0.01 9.96
C LYS A 102 -5.76 0.28 10.70
N ARG A 103 -5.83 0.60 11.99
CA ARG A 103 -4.64 0.85 12.82
C ARG A 103 -3.82 -0.41 13.07
N TYR A 104 -4.45 -1.57 13.24
CA TYR A 104 -3.75 -2.85 13.33
C TYR A 104 -2.90 -3.10 12.08
N TYR A 105 -3.47 -2.92 10.89
CA TYR A 105 -2.76 -3.08 9.62
C TYR A 105 -1.55 -2.13 9.51
N ASN A 106 -1.75 -0.83 9.80
CA ASN A 106 -0.68 0.16 9.74
C ASN A 106 0.47 -0.11 10.72
N ASN A 107 0.16 -0.65 11.91
CA ASN A 107 1.17 -1.00 12.90
C ASN A 107 1.88 -2.32 12.57
N SER A 108 1.20 -3.29 11.97
CA SER A 108 1.84 -4.54 11.51
C SER A 108 2.86 -4.32 10.40
N SER A 109 2.64 -3.33 9.53
CA SER A 109 3.63 -2.86 8.55
C SER A 109 4.89 -2.28 9.21
N PHE A 110 4.73 -1.68 10.40
CA PHE A 110 5.83 -1.10 11.18
C PHE A 110 6.73 -2.16 11.82
N GLU A 111 6.18 -3.30 12.27
CA GLU A 111 6.98 -4.38 12.85
C GLU A 111 7.81 -5.13 11.79
N LEU A 112 7.29 -5.30 10.57
CA LEU A 112 8.06 -5.87 9.45
C LEU A 112 9.20 -4.93 9.01
N ALA A 113 8.99 -3.61 9.03
CA ALA A 113 10.05 -2.63 8.74
C ALA A 113 11.13 -2.60 9.84
N ARG A 114 10.74 -2.72 11.12
CA ARG A 114 11.68 -2.78 12.26
C ARG A 114 12.56 -4.03 12.24
N ASN A 115 12.00 -5.17 11.81
CA ASN A 115 12.75 -6.42 11.70
C ASN A 115 13.80 -6.42 10.57
N ARG A 116 13.66 -5.56 9.54
CA ARG A 116 14.70 -5.38 8.51
C ARG A 116 15.86 -4.50 8.98
N GLN A 117 15.60 -3.51 9.85
CA GLN A 117 16.67 -2.67 10.42
C GLN A 117 17.48 -3.38 11.53
N GLY A 118 16.91 -4.41 12.18
CA GLY A 118 17.59 -5.20 13.21
C GLY A 118 18.57 -6.27 12.69
N ALA A 119 18.52 -6.65 11.42
CA ALA A 119 19.36 -7.70 10.85
C ALA A 119 20.72 -7.19 10.30
N GLY A 120 20.94 -5.87 10.27
CA GLY A 120 22.12 -5.26 9.65
C GLY A 120 23.28 -4.93 10.58
N ASN A 121 23.15 -5.07 11.90
CA ASN A 121 24.17 -4.59 12.84
C ASN A 121 24.75 -5.68 13.75
N SER A 122 25.29 -6.73 13.14
CA SER A 122 26.16 -7.69 13.83
C SER A 122 27.15 -8.30 12.84
N ARG A 123 28.10 -7.49 12.38
CA ARG A 123 29.48 -7.88 12.04
C ARG A 123 30.25 -6.66 11.54
N CYS A 124 30.96 -6.02 12.45
CA CYS A 124 32.35 -5.64 12.25
C CYS A 124 33.00 -5.51 13.64
N LYS A 125 34.24 -5.98 13.70
CA LYS A 125 35.06 -6.22 14.88
C LYS A 125 35.39 -4.95 15.66
#